data_AF-A0A939XQB3-F1
#
_entry.id   AF-A0A939XQB3-F1
#
_cell.length_a   1.000
_cell.length_b   1.000
_cell.length_c   1.000
_cell.angle_alpha   90.00
_cell.angle_beta   90.00
_cell.angle_gamma   90.00
#
_symmetry.space_group_name_H-M   'P 1'
#
loop_
_entity.id
_entity.type
_entity.pdbx_description
1 polymer ?
#
loop_
_entity_poly.entity_id
_entity_poly.type
_entity_poly.pdbx_seq_one_letter_code
_entity_poly.pdbx_strand_id
1 'polypeptide(L)'
;LMETRSVKRVVPCGGGCLVRFEGITEVAAASRLVGCEIWISPGDLSFPAGEDEHPAALVGMSVRDARLGEIGVVEDFFATAAHGILVVQGEYGEVLLPNVPGFKKMVDWKERRLLVELPEGLVDNGR
;
A
#
# COMPACT_ATOMS: atom_id res chain seq x y z
N LEU A 1 8.39 22.22 6.21
CA LEU A 1 8.73 21.93 7.61
C LEU A 1 8.07 20.60 7.94
N MET A 2 8.84 19.56 8.28
CA MET A 2 8.28 18.27 8.65
C MET A 2 7.99 18.30 10.15
N GLU A 3 6.74 18.09 10.55
CA GLU A 3 6.30 18.11 11.95
C GLU A 3 5.59 16.80 12.30
N THR A 4 5.96 16.18 13.41
CA THR A 4 5.30 14.96 13.91
C THR A 4 4.20 15.33 14.91
N ARG A 5 3.01 14.75 14.73
CA ARG A 5 1.86 14.95 15.62
C ARG A 5 1.11 13.63 15.80
N SER A 6 0.62 13.36 17.01
CA SER A 6 -0.27 12.23 17.27
C SER A 6 -1.73 12.59 16.98
N VAL A 7 -2.53 11.59 16.60
CA VAL A 7 -3.97 11.74 16.40
C VAL A 7 -4.67 11.71 17.76
N LYS A 8 -5.40 12.78 18.09
CA LYS A 8 -6.21 12.89 19.32
C LYS A 8 -7.59 12.27 19.13
N ARG A 9 -8.20 12.44 17.95
CA ARG A 9 -9.55 11.95 17.64
C ARG A 9 -9.76 11.81 16.14
N VAL A 10 -10.52 10.79 15.74
CA VAL A 10 -11.01 10.58 14.38
C VAL A 10 -12.53 10.43 14.41
N VAL A 11 -13.22 11.02 13.44
CA VAL A 11 -14.68 10.88 13.27
C VAL A 11 -14.97 10.62 11.79
N PRO A 12 -15.64 9.53 11.41
CA PRO A 12 -16.13 9.34 10.05
C PRO A 12 -17.10 10.47 9.68
N CYS A 13 -16.92 11.10 8.52
CA CYS A 13 -17.77 12.20 8.09
C CYS A 13 -17.81 12.28 6.56
N GLY A 14 -18.99 12.07 5.99
CA GLY A 14 -19.16 12.01 4.53
C GLY A 14 -18.34 10.88 3.91
N GLY A 15 -17.70 11.14 2.77
CA GLY A 15 -16.82 10.20 2.06
C GLY A 15 -15.38 10.11 2.61
N GLY A 16 -15.14 10.58 3.84
CA GLY A 16 -13.81 10.58 4.45
C GLY A 16 -13.85 10.65 5.98
N CYS A 17 -12.83 11.23 6.60
CA CYS A 17 -12.73 11.37 8.04
C CYS A 17 -12.34 12.80 8.45
N LEU A 18 -12.83 13.21 9.62
CA LEU A 18 -12.37 14.40 10.34
C LEU A 18 -11.37 13.97 11.40
N VAL A 19 -10.15 14.48 11.31
CA VAL A 19 -9.04 14.15 12.23
C VAL A 19 -8.70 15.38 13.06
N ARG A 20 -8.57 15.20 14.38
CA ARG A 20 -7.98 16.18 15.30
C ARG A 20 -6.62 15.69 15.75
N PHE A 21 -5.58 16.46 15.46
CA PHE A 21 -4.23 16.22 15.96
C PHE A 21 -4.02 16.82 17.35
N GLU A 22 -3.11 16.25 18.13
CA GLU A 22 -2.67 16.86 19.38
C GLU A 22 -2.05 18.24 19.15
N GLY A 23 -2.39 19.18 20.04
CA GLY A 23 -1.96 20.58 19.96
C GLY A 23 -2.70 21.43 18.92
N ILE A 24 -3.60 20.88 18.10
CA ILE A 24 -4.43 21.65 17.16
C ILE A 24 -5.84 21.80 17.76
N THR A 25 -6.10 22.98 18.32
CA THR A 25 -7.38 23.28 19.02
C THR A 25 -8.14 24.44 18.39
N GLU A 26 -7.53 25.15 17.46
CA GLU A 26 -8.08 26.35 16.82
C GLU A 26 -8.14 26.20 15.31
N VAL A 27 -9.14 26.84 14.69
CA VAL A 27 -9.35 26.81 13.24
C VAL A 27 -8.12 27.35 12.50
N ALA A 28 -7.54 28.46 12.97
CA ALA A 28 -6.35 29.06 12.35
C ALA A 28 -5.15 28.10 12.31
N ALA A 29 -4.95 27.32 13.38
CA ALA A 29 -3.89 26.31 13.42
C ALA A 29 -4.17 25.16 12.45
N ALA A 30 -5.43 24.72 12.33
CA ALA A 30 -5.83 23.67 11.40
C ALA A 30 -5.70 24.13 9.93
N SER A 31 -6.05 25.39 9.63
CA SER A 31 -5.94 25.96 8.28
C SER A 31 -4.51 25.95 7.73
N ARG A 32 -3.49 26.01 8.59
CA ARG A 32 -2.08 25.92 8.18
C ARG A 32 -1.67 24.54 7.67
N LEU A 33 -2.48 23.51 7.92
CA LEU A 33 -2.22 22.13 7.48
C LEU A 33 -2.90 21.82 6.13
N VAL A 34 -3.72 22.74 5.60
CA VAL A 34 -4.42 22.53 4.33
C VAL A 34 -3.40 22.44 3.20
N GLY A 35 -3.48 21.36 2.42
CA GLY A 35 -2.56 21.06 1.32
C GLY A 35 -1.26 20.36 1.75
N CYS A 36 -1.05 20.10 3.04
CA CYS A 36 0.05 19.27 3.50
C CYS A 36 -0.26 17.78 3.34
N GLU A 37 0.79 17.00 3.13
CA GLU A 37 0.72 15.54 3.09
C GLU A 37 0.88 14.94 4.50
N ILE A 38 0.30 13.76 4.70
CA ILE A 38 0.41 12.99 5.94
C ILE A 38 1.30 11.79 5.65
N TRP A 39 2.34 11.64 6.46
CA TRP A 39 3.29 10.54 6.37
C TRP A 39 3.24 9.72 7.66
N ILE A 40 3.42 8.41 7.54
CA ILE A 40 3.54 7.47 8.65
C ILE A 40 4.74 6.56 8.39
N SER A 41 5.51 6.26 9.43
CA SER A 41 6.61 5.31 9.29
C SER A 41 6.03 3.93 9.00
N PRO A 42 6.60 3.15 8.07
CA PRO A 42 6.11 1.80 7.80
C PRO A 42 6.03 0.90 9.05
N GLY A 43 6.93 1.09 10.03
CA GLY A 43 6.91 0.35 11.30
C GLY A 43 5.81 0.75 12.27
N ASP A 44 5.18 1.91 12.07
CA ASP A 44 4.05 2.39 12.89
C ASP A 44 2.69 1.97 12.29
N LEU A 45 2.68 1.37 11.10
CA LEU A 45 1.47 0.77 10.53
C LEU A 45 1.16 -0.55 11.23
N SER A 46 0.15 -0.52 12.09
CA SER A 46 -0.50 -1.73 12.59
C SER A 46 -1.83 -1.93 11.87
N PHE A 47 -1.95 -3.01 11.11
CA PHE A 47 -3.25 -3.45 10.61
C PHE A 47 -3.97 -4.24 11.71
N PRO A 48 -5.26 -4.00 11.95
CA PRO A 48 -6.08 -4.89 12.78
C PRO A 48 -5.93 -6.34 12.31
N ALA A 49 -5.93 -7.30 13.22
CA ALA A 49 -5.85 -8.72 12.84
C ALA A 49 -6.97 -9.07 11.84
N GLY A 50 -6.60 -9.54 10.64
CA GLY A 50 -7.53 -9.79 9.53
C GLY A 50 -7.63 -8.68 8.48
N GLU A 51 -6.99 -7.51 8.70
CA GLU A 51 -6.78 -6.46 7.69
C GLU A 51 -5.39 -6.53 7.04
N ASP A 52 -4.67 -7.64 7.22
CA ASP A 52 -3.40 -7.93 6.58
C ASP A 52 -3.50 -7.91 5.03
N GLU A 53 -4.72 -7.93 4.47
CA GLU A 53 -4.95 -7.82 3.04
C GLU A 53 -4.86 -6.40 2.47
N HIS A 54 -4.66 -5.37 3.32
CA HIS A 54 -4.55 -4.01 2.82
C HIS A 54 -3.31 -3.88 1.90
N PRO A 55 -3.44 -3.35 0.67
CA PRO A 55 -2.33 -3.28 -0.29
C PRO A 55 -1.08 -2.56 0.26
N ALA A 56 -1.27 -1.55 1.11
CA ALA A 56 -0.18 -0.85 1.80
C ALA A 56 0.74 -1.79 2.63
N ALA A 57 0.19 -2.87 3.20
CA ALA A 57 0.98 -3.85 3.96
C ALA A 57 1.97 -4.61 3.07
N LEU A 58 1.66 -4.71 1.77
CA LEU A 58 2.43 -5.45 0.79
C LEU A 58 3.62 -4.66 0.24
N VAL A 59 3.66 -3.34 0.42
CA VAL A 59 4.79 -2.50 -0.01
C VAL A 59 6.08 -2.99 0.65
N GLY A 60 7.12 -3.19 -0.16
CA GLY A 60 8.42 -3.73 0.24
C GLY A 60 8.48 -5.27 0.30
N MET A 61 7.42 -5.99 -0.09
CA MET A 61 7.47 -7.45 -0.21
C MET A 61 8.03 -7.88 -1.57
N SER A 62 8.83 -8.94 -1.56
CA SER A 62 9.27 -9.62 -2.79
C SER A 62 8.08 -10.30 -3.47
N VAL A 63 7.99 -10.24 -4.79
CA VAL A 63 6.93 -10.86 -5.59
C VAL A 63 7.55 -11.98 -6.41
N ARG A 64 7.02 -13.19 -6.27
CA ARG A 64 7.52 -14.38 -6.94
C ARG A 64 6.39 -15.15 -7.60
N ASP A 65 6.58 -15.47 -8.87
CA ASP A 65 5.70 -16.33 -9.65
C ASP A 65 6.22 -17.77 -9.63
N ALA A 66 5.31 -18.75 -9.58
CA ALA A 66 5.67 -20.16 -9.51
C ALA A 66 6.43 -20.67 -10.76
N ARG A 67 6.18 -20.06 -11.93
CA ARG A 67 6.76 -20.43 -13.23
C ARG A 67 7.94 -19.53 -13.60
N LEU A 68 7.80 -18.22 -13.39
CA LEU A 68 8.78 -17.22 -13.84
C LEU A 68 9.88 -16.93 -12.80
N GLY A 69 9.67 -17.30 -11.53
CA GLY A 69 10.60 -16.98 -10.46
C GLY A 69 10.38 -15.58 -9.91
N GLU A 70 11.46 -14.89 -9.56
CA GLU A 70 11.38 -13.53 -8.99
C GLU A 70 10.84 -12.56 -10.04
N ILE A 71 9.83 -11.77 -9.66
CA ILE A 71 9.23 -10.73 -10.51
C ILE A 71 9.79 -9.37 -10.12
N GLY A 72 9.91 -9.11 -8.81
CA GLY A 72 10.39 -7.82 -8.30
C GLY A 72 9.97 -7.57 -6.86
N VAL A 73 9.92 -6.30 -6.48
CA VAL A 73 9.47 -5.84 -5.15
C VAL A 73 8.29 -4.89 -5.33
N VAL A 74 7.28 -5.01 -4.47
CA VAL A 74 6.17 -4.05 -4.44
C VAL A 74 6.70 -2.69 -3.98
N GLU A 75 6.66 -1.68 -4.84
CA GLU A 75 7.08 -0.32 -4.49
C GLU A 75 5.92 0.57 -4.08
N ASP A 76 4.76 0.38 -4.69
CA ASP A 76 3.58 1.22 -4.44
C ASP A 76 2.28 0.46 -4.71
N PHE A 77 1.15 1.09 -4.40
CA PHE A 77 -0.17 0.64 -4.79
C PHE A 77 -1.10 1.81 -5.07
N PHE A 78 -2.08 1.59 -5.94
CA PHE A 78 -3.17 2.55 -6.13
C PHE A 78 -4.50 1.85 -6.34
N ALA A 79 -5.59 2.55 -6.05
CA ALA A 79 -6.94 2.05 -6.28
C ALA A 79 -7.45 2.45 -7.67
N THR A 80 -8.12 1.52 -8.34
CA THR A 80 -8.97 1.81 -9.52
C THR A 80 -10.44 1.64 -9.15
N ALA A 81 -11.35 1.93 -10.09
CA ALA A 81 -12.78 1.70 -9.89
C ALA A 81 -13.13 0.21 -9.71
N ALA A 82 -12.29 -0.71 -10.19
CA ALA A 82 -12.53 -2.16 -10.12
C ALA A 82 -11.80 -2.82 -8.95
N HIS A 83 -10.49 -2.64 -8.88
CA HIS A 83 -9.62 -3.25 -7.86
C HIS A 83 -8.34 -2.44 -7.63
N GLY A 84 -7.65 -2.72 -6.53
CA GLY A 84 -6.30 -2.20 -6.31
C GLY A 84 -5.30 -2.77 -7.32
N ILE A 85 -4.27 -1.99 -7.61
CA ILE A 85 -3.11 -2.37 -8.42
C ILE A 85 -1.88 -2.23 -7.53
N LEU A 86 -1.04 -3.26 -7.51
CA LEU A 86 0.31 -3.21 -6.95
C LEU A 86 1.28 -2.80 -8.07
N VAL A 87 2.17 -1.88 -7.75
CA VAL A 87 3.29 -1.50 -8.62
C VAL A 87 4.49 -2.31 -8.18
N VAL A 88 4.96 -3.21 -9.04
CA VAL A 88 6.09 -4.10 -8.76
C VAL A 88 7.25 -3.70 -9.67
N GLN A 89 8.41 -3.38 -9.09
CA GLN A 89 9.63 -3.10 -9.86
C GLN A 89 10.59 -4.28 -9.78
N GLY A 90 11.11 -4.72 -10.93
CA GLY A 90 12.11 -5.77 -11.00
C GLY A 90 12.74 -5.91 -12.38
N GLU A 91 13.25 -7.10 -12.69
CA GLU A 91 13.97 -7.37 -13.95
C GLU A 91 13.07 -7.25 -15.19
N TYR A 92 11.76 -7.40 -15.01
CA TYR A 92 10.74 -7.22 -16.04
C TYR A 92 10.32 -5.74 -16.22
N GLY A 93 10.97 -4.81 -15.53
CA GLY A 93 10.57 -3.40 -15.44
C GLY A 93 9.43 -3.18 -14.45
N GLU A 94 8.59 -2.19 -14.73
CA GLU A 94 7.38 -1.93 -13.96
C GLU A 94 6.27 -2.90 -14.35
N VAL A 95 5.81 -3.68 -13.36
CA VAL A 95 4.72 -4.64 -13.52
C VAL A 95 3.52 -4.18 -12.68
N LEU A 96 2.43 -3.83 -13.38
CA LEU A 96 1.16 -3.47 -12.76
C LEU A 96 0.34 -4.72 -12.45
N LEU A 97 0.41 -5.18 -11.21
CA LEU A 97 -0.21 -6.42 -10.78
C LEU A 97 -1.58 -6.16 -10.11
N PRO A 98 -2.70 -6.65 -10.67
CA PRO A 98 -3.99 -6.54 -10.02
C PRO A 98 -4.03 -7.25 -8.66
N ASN A 99 -4.42 -6.53 -7.61
CA ASN A 99 -4.48 -7.02 -6.24
C ASN A 99 -5.75 -7.88 -5.98
N VAL A 100 -5.99 -8.89 -6.82
CA VAL A 100 -7.19 -9.75 -6.77
C VAL A 100 -6.84 -11.20 -6.41
N PRO A 101 -7.78 -11.98 -5.82
CA PRO A 101 -7.53 -13.38 -5.46
C PRO A 101 -7.14 -14.29 -6.64
N GLY A 102 -7.51 -13.92 -7.87
CA GLY A 102 -7.17 -14.71 -9.06
C GLY A 102 -5.67 -14.81 -9.32
N PHE A 103 -4.90 -13.78 -8.96
CA PHE A 103 -3.44 -13.76 -9.14
C PHE A 103 -2.67 -14.01 -7.84
N LYS A 104 -3.24 -13.63 -6.70
CA LYS A 104 -2.62 -13.82 -5.38
C LYS A 104 -2.86 -15.24 -4.87
N LYS A 105 -1.79 -16.02 -4.75
CA LYS A 105 -1.87 -17.38 -4.19
C LYS A 105 -1.62 -17.42 -2.70
N MET A 106 -0.61 -16.68 -2.24
CA MET A 106 -0.22 -16.69 -0.83
C MET A 106 0.56 -15.43 -0.46
N VAL A 107 0.38 -14.97 0.76
CA VAL A 107 1.19 -13.91 1.37
C VAL A 107 1.97 -14.51 2.52
N ASP A 108 3.29 -14.58 2.40
CA ASP A 108 4.20 -14.97 3.47
C ASP A 108 4.71 -13.72 4.19
N TRP A 109 4.05 -13.39 5.30
CA TRP A 109 4.40 -12.25 6.14
C TRP A 109 5.74 -12.40 6.84
N LYS A 110 6.16 -13.64 7.12
CA LYS A 110 7.40 -13.92 7.83
C LYS A 110 8.61 -13.69 6.92
N GLU A 111 8.54 -14.20 5.70
CA GLU A 111 9.60 -14.06 4.69
C GLU A 111 9.43 -12.81 3.82
N ARG A 112 8.40 -11.99 4.08
CA ARG A 112 8.05 -10.79 3.30
C ARG A 112 7.98 -11.10 1.80
N ARG A 113 7.22 -12.14 1.44
CA ARG A 113 7.07 -12.65 0.06
C ARG A 113 5.61 -12.80 -0.34
N LEU A 114 5.25 -12.28 -1.51
CA LEU A 114 3.99 -12.48 -2.19
C LEU A 114 4.16 -13.54 -3.29
N LEU A 115 3.45 -14.66 -3.19
CA LEU A 115 3.39 -15.67 -4.24
C LEU A 115 2.20 -15.43 -5.16
N VAL A 116 2.49 -15.40 -6.45
CA VAL A 116 1.52 -15.13 -7.51
C VAL A 116 1.50 -16.21 -8.58
N GLU A 117 0.42 -16.24 -9.35
CA GLU A 117 0.34 -16.99 -10.60
C GLU A 117 -0.11 -16.03 -11.70
N LEU A 118 0.86 -15.57 -12.49
CA LEU A 118 0.64 -14.59 -13.54
C LEU A 118 0.19 -15.29 -14.84
N PRO A 119 -0.81 -14.72 -15.55
CA PRO A 119 -1.20 -15.23 -16.85
C PRO A 119 -0.07 -15.04 -17.85
N GLU A 120 -0.03 -15.90 -18.86
CA GLU A 120 0.94 -15.76 -19.95
C GLU A 120 0.79 -14.38 -20.63
N GLY A 121 1.93 -13.75 -20.91
CA GLY A 121 1.98 -12.44 -21.56
C GLY A 121 1.73 -11.23 -20.66
N LEU A 122 1.53 -11.40 -19.33
CA LEU A 122 1.44 -10.25 -18.42
C LEU A 122 2.78 -9.51 -18.29
N VAL A 123 3.87 -10.27 -18.26
CA VAL A 123 5.24 -9.78 -18.25
C VAL A 123 5.95 -10.35 -19.47
N ASP A 124 6.81 -9.55 -20.09
CA ASP A 124 7.59 -9.96 -21.25
C ASP A 124 8.91 -10.58 -20.79
N ASN A 125 9.15 -11.83 -21.18
CA ASN A 125 10.33 -12.58 -20.79
C ASN A 125 11.53 -12.35 -21.73
N GLY A 126 11.43 -11.44 -22.71
CA GLY A 126 12.57 -10.90 -23.46
C GLY A 126 13.52 -11.95 -24.05
N ARG A 127 13.00 -13.10 -24.51
CA ARG A 127 13.75 -14.03 -25.37
C ARG A 127 13.58 -13.66 -26.83
#